data_AF-A0AAE3RC28-F1
#
_entry.id   AF-A0AAE3RC28-F1
#
_cell.length_a   1.000
_cell.length_b   1.000
_cell.length_c   1.000
_cell.angle_alpha   90.00
_cell.angle_beta   90.00
_cell.angle_gamma   90.00
#
_symmetry.space_group_name_H-M   'P 1'
#
loop_
_entity.id
_entity.type
_entity.pdbx_description
1 polymer ?
#
loop_
_entity_poly.entity_id
_entity_poly.type
_entity_poly.pdbx_seq_one_letter_code
_entity_poly.pdbx_strand_id
1 'polypeptide(L)'
;MKHKFSIARQVLASLFLFTSFSILFIACSQSKSQDRTTSADTTAQVAKVDSVATTDSSAEKAVTYPPLDTALYSQKVAFLSRADTTEYWPVKAPYPRAGAILPFSRIVAYYGNLYSKQMGILGEYPEEEMLRRLKEDVKKWEKADPETPVIPALHYIAVTAQGLPQKDNTYRLRMPHHQIDRVIEMAKKVNAIVFLDIQVGFSKVQDEVPKLEKYLSMPNVHLGIDPEFSMKGEKRPGKEIGTFDAADINYVTDYLGKLVKDNNIPPKILVVHRFVKPMITNYKKIKTSPEVQIVMHMDGWGPPAKKRNSYRIAITHEPVQFAGFKIFYGNDTKRVNQPRVMSPEEMLTLYPQPIYIQYQ
;
A
#
# COMPACT_ATOMS: atom_id res chain seq x y z
N MET A 1 30.87 60.88 34.07
CA MET A 1 30.95 60.53 32.64
C MET A 1 29.59 60.01 32.18
N LYS A 2 28.96 60.71 31.22
CA LYS A 2 28.00 60.30 30.16
C LYS A 2 27.23 58.97 30.37
N HIS A 3 25.94 58.81 30.15
CA HIS A 3 24.80 59.63 29.71
C HIS A 3 23.53 58.75 29.93
N LYS A 4 22.39 59.40 30.23
CA LYS A 4 21.02 58.85 30.22
C LYS A 4 20.65 58.27 28.85
N PHE A 5 19.71 57.31 28.78
CA PHE A 5 18.46 57.46 28.02
C PHE A 5 17.48 56.30 28.33
N SER A 6 16.28 56.69 28.75
CA SER A 6 15.01 55.94 28.67
C SER A 6 14.56 55.88 27.20
N ILE A 7 13.79 54.86 26.77
CA ILE A 7 12.67 55.00 25.81
C ILE A 7 11.92 53.67 25.59
N ALA A 8 10.59 53.80 25.71
CA ALA A 8 9.45 53.16 25.03
C ALA A 8 9.27 51.63 24.92
N ARG A 9 8.15 51.20 25.52
CA ARG A 9 7.27 50.12 25.03
C ARG A 9 6.81 50.42 23.60
N GLN A 10 6.95 49.45 22.69
CA GLN A 10 6.16 49.38 21.46
C GLN A 10 5.54 47.99 21.34
N VAL A 11 4.22 48.00 21.24
CA VAL A 11 3.35 46.89 20.86
C VAL A 11 3.51 46.70 19.36
N LEU A 12 3.89 45.50 18.92
CA LEU A 12 3.80 45.10 17.51
C LEU A 12 2.82 43.94 17.39
N ALA A 13 1.63 44.28 16.92
CA ALA A 13 0.67 43.35 16.34
C ALA A 13 1.23 42.86 15.00
N SER A 14 1.43 41.56 14.85
CA SER A 14 1.76 40.94 13.57
C SER A 14 0.46 40.45 12.91
N LEU A 15 0.07 41.15 11.85
CA LEU A 15 -1.02 40.84 10.93
C LEU A 15 -0.82 39.45 10.31
N PHE A 16 -1.80 38.58 10.46
CA PHE A 16 -1.99 37.39 9.64
C PHE A 16 -2.44 37.81 8.23
N LEU A 17 -1.55 37.70 7.23
CA LEU A 17 -1.98 37.77 5.83
C LEU A 17 -2.60 36.43 5.41
N PHE A 18 -3.93 36.41 5.38
CA PHE A 18 -4.72 35.47 4.59
C PHE A 18 -4.42 35.70 3.10
N THR A 19 -3.78 34.75 2.43
CA THR A 19 -3.76 34.71 0.97
C THR A 19 -4.86 33.79 0.48
N SER A 20 -5.84 34.42 -0.16
CA SER A 20 -7.06 33.81 -0.69
C SER A 20 -6.76 32.88 -1.85
N PHE A 21 -7.55 31.81 -1.84
CA PHE A 21 -7.77 30.81 -2.87
C PHE A 21 -8.21 31.47 -4.19
N SER A 22 -7.63 31.05 -5.32
CA SER A 22 -8.19 31.20 -6.66
C SER A 22 -7.83 29.96 -7.48
N ILE A 23 -8.77 29.01 -7.55
CA ILE A 23 -8.73 27.91 -8.53
C ILE A 23 -9.80 28.23 -9.56
N LEU A 24 -9.34 28.41 -10.80
CA LEU A 24 -10.15 28.66 -11.99
C LEU A 24 -11.14 27.50 -12.22
N PHE A 25 -12.42 27.83 -12.28
CA PHE A 25 -13.46 27.02 -12.90
C PHE A 25 -13.41 27.25 -14.42
N ILE A 26 -13.37 26.18 -15.20
CA ILE A 26 -13.77 26.21 -16.61
C ILE A 26 -14.88 25.19 -16.78
N ALA A 27 -16.08 25.73 -17.05
CA ALA A 27 -17.24 25.02 -17.57
C ALA A 27 -17.62 25.69 -18.89
N CYS A 28 -17.80 24.89 -19.94
CA CYS A 28 -18.62 25.14 -21.14
C CYS A 28 -18.72 23.78 -21.85
N SER A 29 -19.86 23.09 -21.85
CA SER A 29 -21.13 23.33 -22.56
C SER A 29 -21.21 22.54 -23.87
N GLN A 30 -22.40 21.99 -24.08
CA GLN A 30 -22.80 21.01 -25.08
C GLN A 30 -22.79 21.55 -26.51
N SER A 31 -22.63 20.65 -27.49
CA SER A 31 -23.36 20.77 -28.76
C SER A 31 -23.96 19.41 -29.16
N LYS A 32 -25.23 19.46 -29.55
CA LYS A 32 -26.01 18.39 -30.19
C LYS A 32 -25.97 18.60 -31.70
N SER A 33 -25.86 17.53 -32.48
CA SER A 33 -26.52 17.33 -33.78
C SER A 33 -26.44 15.81 -34.11
N GLN A 34 -27.57 15.10 -34.08
CA GLN A 34 -28.57 14.85 -35.12
C GLN A 34 -28.28 13.62 -36.01
N ASP A 35 -29.30 12.76 -36.02
CA ASP A 35 -29.53 11.53 -36.79
C ASP A 35 -29.08 11.53 -38.26
N ARG A 36 -28.67 10.34 -38.72
CA ARG A 36 -29.11 9.78 -40.00
C ARG A 36 -29.17 8.26 -39.95
N THR A 37 -30.39 7.76 -40.01
CA THR A 37 -30.78 6.41 -40.43
C THR A 37 -30.39 6.15 -41.88
N THR A 38 -29.88 4.95 -42.18
CA THR A 38 -30.19 4.22 -43.43
C THR A 38 -30.04 2.73 -43.17
N SER A 39 -31.12 2.01 -43.42
CA SER A 39 -31.25 0.56 -43.41
C SER A 39 -30.82 0.01 -44.76
N ALA A 40 -30.12 -1.12 -44.78
CA ALA A 40 -30.13 -2.03 -45.92
C ALA A 40 -29.92 -3.47 -45.44
N ASP A 41 -30.83 -4.30 -45.92
CA ASP A 41 -31.14 -5.68 -45.62
C ASP A 41 -30.19 -6.64 -46.36
N THR A 42 -29.75 -7.74 -45.72
CA THR A 42 -29.43 -8.99 -46.44
C THR A 42 -29.50 -10.20 -45.50
N THR A 43 -30.62 -10.92 -45.56
CA THR A 43 -30.79 -12.35 -45.27
C THR A 43 -29.89 -13.17 -46.22
N ALA A 44 -29.36 -14.37 -45.96
CA ALA A 44 -29.63 -15.45 -45.04
C ALA A 44 -28.41 -16.39 -45.02
N GLN A 45 -28.24 -17.23 -44.00
CA GLN A 45 -28.25 -18.69 -44.17
C GLN A 45 -28.10 -19.40 -42.82
N VAL A 46 -29.08 -20.28 -42.58
CA VAL A 46 -29.22 -21.18 -41.45
C VAL A 46 -28.35 -22.41 -41.70
N ALA A 47 -27.48 -22.76 -40.75
CA ALA A 47 -26.91 -24.09 -40.64
C ALA A 47 -27.08 -24.58 -39.20
N LYS A 48 -27.78 -25.71 -39.09
CA LYS A 48 -28.17 -26.44 -37.89
C LYS A 48 -27.08 -27.46 -37.58
N VAL A 49 -26.44 -27.40 -36.41
CA VAL A 49 -25.64 -28.52 -35.89
C VAL A 49 -25.78 -28.59 -34.36
N ASP A 50 -26.55 -29.60 -33.96
CA ASP A 50 -26.45 -30.48 -32.80
C ASP A 50 -26.06 -29.95 -31.41
N SER A 51 -27.03 -30.12 -30.51
CA SER A 51 -26.88 -30.24 -29.07
C SER A 51 -25.78 -31.24 -28.69
N VAL A 52 -24.74 -30.76 -28.02
CA VAL A 52 -23.81 -31.61 -27.27
C VAL A 52 -23.73 -31.11 -25.84
N ALA A 53 -23.85 -32.08 -24.95
CA ALA A 53 -23.98 -31.98 -23.51
C ALA A 53 -23.03 -30.97 -22.85
N THR A 54 -23.62 -30.21 -21.92
CA THR A 54 -22.96 -29.61 -20.78
C THR A 54 -22.25 -30.71 -19.96
N THR A 55 -20.93 -30.78 -20.04
CA THR A 55 -20.09 -31.37 -19.00
C THR A 55 -19.29 -30.28 -18.33
N ASP A 56 -19.94 -29.73 -17.31
CA ASP A 56 -19.33 -29.02 -16.20
C ASP A 56 -18.53 -30.06 -15.37
N SER A 57 -17.22 -29.86 -15.24
CA SER A 57 -16.34 -30.43 -14.19
C SER A 57 -14.88 -30.22 -14.59
N SER A 58 -14.37 -29.00 -14.40
CA SER A 58 -12.94 -28.80 -14.18
C SER A 58 -12.73 -28.67 -12.68
N ALA A 59 -12.60 -29.81 -12.00
CA ALA A 59 -12.01 -29.84 -10.67
C ALA A 59 -10.58 -29.29 -10.77
N GLU A 60 -10.39 -28.01 -10.45
CA GLU A 60 -9.08 -27.40 -10.30
C GLU A 60 -8.27 -28.24 -9.30
N LYS A 61 -7.13 -28.77 -9.74
CA LYS A 61 -6.22 -29.51 -8.86
C LYS A 61 -5.89 -28.62 -7.67
N ALA A 62 -6.23 -29.08 -6.47
CA ALA A 62 -5.90 -28.38 -5.23
C ALA A 62 -4.39 -28.08 -5.20
N VAL A 63 -4.02 -26.80 -5.18
CA VAL A 63 -2.63 -26.37 -5.09
C VAL A 63 -2.10 -26.76 -3.72
N THR A 64 -1.12 -27.66 -3.66
CA THR A 64 -0.47 -28.06 -2.41
C THR A 64 0.79 -27.24 -2.19
N TYR A 65 0.88 -26.55 -1.05
CA TYR A 65 2.06 -25.78 -0.66
C TYR A 65 3.04 -26.65 0.14
N PRO A 66 4.36 -26.56 -0.10
CA PRO A 66 5.35 -27.27 0.70
C PRO A 66 5.20 -26.95 2.19
N PRO A 67 5.39 -27.92 3.10
CA PRO A 67 5.40 -27.67 4.53
C PRO A 67 6.39 -26.56 4.90
N LEU A 68 6.04 -25.76 5.91
CA LEU A 68 6.91 -24.71 6.41
C LEU A 68 8.16 -25.31 7.06
N ASP A 69 9.35 -24.87 6.62
CA ASP A 69 10.59 -25.08 7.36
C ASP A 69 10.66 -24.08 8.53
N THR A 70 10.30 -24.54 9.73
CA THR A 70 10.26 -23.71 10.95
C THR A 70 11.65 -23.31 11.44
N ALA A 71 12.68 -24.11 11.15
CA ALA A 71 14.06 -23.80 11.51
C ALA A 71 14.61 -22.67 10.64
N LEU A 72 14.44 -22.77 9.31
CA LEU A 72 14.80 -21.71 8.37
C LEU A 72 14.00 -20.42 8.64
N TYR A 73 12.69 -20.54 8.93
CA TYR A 73 11.87 -19.40 9.31
C TYR A 73 12.47 -18.67 10.51
N SER A 74 12.78 -19.40 11.59
CA SER A 74 13.33 -18.82 12.82
C SER A 74 14.70 -18.17 12.59
N GLN A 75 15.55 -18.81 11.77
CA GLN A 75 16.84 -18.25 11.36
C GLN A 75 16.68 -16.94 10.59
N LYS A 76 15.77 -16.88 9.62
CA LYS A 76 15.52 -15.67 8.81
C LYS A 76 14.87 -14.55 9.65
N VAL A 77 13.97 -14.87 10.58
CA VAL A 77 13.43 -13.88 11.53
C VAL A 77 14.56 -13.30 12.39
N ALA A 78 15.43 -14.15 12.94
CA ALA A 78 16.59 -13.69 13.71
C ALA A 78 17.55 -12.85 12.86
N PHE A 79 17.78 -13.21 11.59
CA PHE A 79 18.57 -12.41 10.66
C PHE A 79 18.00 -11.00 10.48
N LEU A 80 16.69 -10.86 10.25
CA LEU A 80 16.05 -9.54 10.10
C LEU A 80 16.10 -8.70 11.39
N SER A 81 16.09 -9.34 12.55
CA SER A 81 16.32 -8.67 13.84
C SER A 81 17.80 -8.57 14.22
N ARG A 82 18.74 -8.96 13.34
CA ARG A 82 20.19 -8.97 13.60
C ARG A 82 20.62 -9.78 14.82
N ALA A 83 19.88 -10.83 15.13
CA ALA A 83 19.98 -11.60 16.36
C ALA A 83 19.87 -10.73 17.63
N ASP A 84 19.40 -9.49 17.50
CA ASP A 84 19.03 -8.66 18.63
C ASP A 84 17.73 -9.22 19.20
N THR A 85 17.75 -9.41 20.52
CA THR A 85 16.61 -9.82 21.34
C THR A 85 16.30 -8.73 22.37
N THR A 86 16.63 -7.46 22.07
CA THR A 86 16.07 -6.32 22.80
C THR A 86 14.55 -6.45 22.93
N GLU A 87 13.94 -5.69 23.83
CA GLU A 87 12.51 -5.78 24.14
C GLU A 87 11.56 -5.58 22.94
N TYR A 88 12.06 -5.14 21.77
CA TYR A 88 11.24 -4.80 20.62
C TYR A 88 11.16 -5.89 19.54
N TRP A 89 12.28 -6.49 19.12
CA TRP A 89 12.31 -7.44 18.01
C TRP A 89 13.16 -8.67 18.34
N PRO A 90 12.88 -9.84 17.73
CA PRO A 90 11.69 -10.14 16.93
C PRO A 90 10.43 -10.29 17.82
N VAL A 91 9.26 -9.92 17.30
CA VAL A 91 8.00 -10.14 18.02
C VAL A 91 7.66 -11.62 18.01
N LYS A 92 7.29 -12.16 19.17
CA LYS A 92 6.76 -13.53 19.27
C LYS A 92 5.42 -13.62 18.53
N ALA A 93 5.41 -14.31 17.40
CA ALA A 93 4.24 -14.56 16.57
C ALA A 93 4.13 -16.08 16.29
N PRO A 94 2.94 -16.60 15.99
CA PRO A 94 2.81 -17.99 15.55
C PRO A 94 3.55 -18.19 14.22
N TYR A 95 4.00 -19.42 13.96
CA TYR A 95 4.50 -19.79 12.64
C TYR A 95 3.40 -19.62 11.59
N PRO A 96 3.72 -19.09 10.40
CA PRO A 96 2.73 -18.93 9.34
C PRO A 96 2.34 -20.28 8.72
N ARG A 97 1.24 -20.31 7.95
CA ARG A 97 0.90 -21.48 7.14
C ARG A 97 1.90 -21.68 5.99
N ALA A 98 1.87 -22.88 5.41
CA ALA A 98 2.60 -23.20 4.19
C ALA A 98 2.32 -22.18 3.07
N GLY A 99 3.33 -21.86 2.27
CA GLY A 99 3.26 -20.83 1.22
C GLY A 99 3.53 -19.39 1.70
N ALA A 100 3.94 -19.21 2.97
CA ALA A 100 4.37 -17.91 3.49
C ALA A 100 5.52 -17.31 2.66
N ILE A 101 5.43 -16.02 2.35
CA ILE A 101 6.46 -15.27 1.62
C ILE A 101 7.50 -14.69 2.58
N LEU A 102 7.07 -14.18 3.73
CA LEU A 102 7.94 -13.51 4.69
C LEU A 102 8.34 -14.49 5.80
N PRO A 103 9.60 -14.48 6.27
CA PRO A 103 10.73 -13.65 5.81
C PRO A 103 11.59 -14.30 4.71
N PHE A 104 11.09 -15.32 4.00
CA PHE A 104 11.89 -16.07 3.01
C PHE A 104 12.27 -15.24 1.78
N SER A 105 11.45 -14.26 1.40
CA SER A 105 11.72 -13.36 0.29
C SER A 105 11.40 -11.92 0.65
N ARG A 106 12.19 -11.00 0.09
CA ARG A 106 11.94 -9.56 0.14
C ARG A 106 10.93 -9.19 -0.92
N ILE A 107 10.04 -8.26 -0.60
CA ILE A 107 9.11 -7.71 -1.58
C ILE A 107 9.58 -6.32 -1.99
N VAL A 108 9.65 -6.06 -3.29
CA VAL A 108 9.91 -4.75 -3.87
C VAL A 108 8.69 -4.31 -4.67
N ALA A 109 7.98 -3.30 -4.17
CA ALA A 109 6.69 -2.87 -4.67
C ALA A 109 6.76 -1.49 -5.34
N TYR A 110 6.06 -1.33 -6.46
CA TYR A 110 5.76 -0.02 -7.04
C TYR A 110 4.34 0.39 -6.65
N TYR A 111 4.21 1.55 -6.00
CA TYR A 111 2.94 2.05 -5.47
C TYR A 111 2.28 3.05 -6.41
N GLY A 112 0.95 3.05 -6.47
CA GLY A 112 0.20 4.18 -6.99
C GLY A 112 -1.15 3.86 -7.64
N ASN A 113 -1.63 4.79 -8.48
CA ASN A 113 -2.94 4.71 -9.12
C ASN A 113 -2.83 5.01 -10.62
N LEU A 114 -3.38 4.13 -11.46
CA LEU A 114 -3.33 4.21 -12.93
C LEU A 114 -4.04 5.44 -13.53
N TYR A 115 -4.95 6.11 -12.81
CA TYR A 115 -5.57 7.35 -13.28
C TYR A 115 -4.80 8.61 -12.89
N SER A 116 -3.72 8.51 -12.12
CA SER A 116 -2.96 9.67 -11.66
C SER A 116 -1.46 9.44 -11.68
N LYS A 117 -0.77 10.21 -12.53
CA LYS A 117 0.70 10.27 -12.57
C LYS A 117 1.33 10.88 -11.31
N GLN A 118 0.52 11.51 -10.44
CA GLN A 118 0.99 12.16 -9.22
C GLN A 118 0.84 11.28 -7.97
N MET A 119 0.17 10.13 -8.10
CA MET A 119 -0.13 9.24 -6.98
C MET A 119 0.82 8.05 -6.87
N GLY A 120 1.94 8.08 -7.61
CA GLY A 120 3.04 7.14 -7.45
C GLY A 120 3.51 6.51 -8.75
N ILE A 121 4.74 6.00 -8.71
CA ILE A 121 5.47 5.44 -9.85
C ILE A 121 4.70 4.38 -10.67
N LEU A 122 3.78 3.64 -10.05
CA LEU A 122 2.96 2.64 -10.75
C LEU A 122 2.08 3.27 -11.85
N GLY A 123 1.58 4.50 -11.63
CA GLY A 123 0.74 5.24 -12.57
C GLY A 123 1.47 6.36 -13.32
N GLU A 124 2.74 6.64 -12.99
CA GLU A 124 3.51 7.74 -13.55
C GLU A 124 3.99 7.47 -14.99
N TYR A 125 4.41 6.23 -15.26
CA TYR A 125 5.01 5.82 -16.53
C TYR A 125 4.09 4.90 -17.35
N PRO A 126 4.29 4.82 -18.68
CA PRO A 126 3.71 3.74 -19.48
C PRO A 126 4.09 2.37 -18.92
N GLU A 127 3.21 1.39 -19.09
CA GLU A 127 3.31 0.06 -18.48
C GLU A 127 4.68 -0.63 -18.70
N GLU A 128 5.16 -0.69 -19.94
CA GLU A 128 6.43 -1.37 -20.25
C GLU A 128 7.62 -0.71 -19.54
N GLU A 129 7.65 0.63 -19.50
CA GLU A 129 8.69 1.38 -18.83
C GLU A 129 8.61 1.22 -17.31
N MET A 130 7.41 1.25 -16.75
CA MET A 130 7.17 1.00 -15.32
C MET A 130 7.66 -0.39 -14.90
N LEU A 131 7.30 -1.43 -15.67
CA LEU A 131 7.72 -2.80 -15.39
C LEU A 131 9.23 -3.01 -15.58
N ARG A 132 9.85 -2.33 -16.56
CA ARG A 132 11.30 -2.34 -16.76
C ARG A 132 12.02 -1.76 -15.54
N ARG A 133 11.56 -0.61 -15.03
CA ARG A 133 12.12 0.03 -13.83
C ARG A 133 11.95 -0.82 -12.58
N LEU A 134 10.79 -1.44 -12.39
CA LEU A 134 10.56 -2.37 -11.28
C LEU A 134 11.57 -3.53 -11.31
N LYS A 135 11.81 -4.13 -12.49
CA LYS A 135 12.84 -5.17 -12.65
C LYS A 135 14.25 -4.67 -12.34
N GLU A 136 14.57 -3.42 -12.63
CA GLU A 136 15.87 -2.83 -12.27
C GLU A 136 16.02 -2.66 -10.76
N ASP A 137 14.98 -2.21 -10.07
CA ASP A 137 15.01 -2.09 -8.60
C ASP A 137 15.07 -3.47 -7.93
N VAL A 138 14.38 -4.48 -8.46
CA VAL A 138 14.54 -5.87 -8.02
C VAL A 138 16.01 -6.31 -8.10
N LYS A 139 16.68 -6.12 -9.25
CA LYS A 139 18.09 -6.47 -9.42
C LYS A 139 19.02 -5.74 -8.45
N LYS A 140 18.73 -4.47 -8.13
CA LYS A 140 19.50 -3.71 -7.14
C LYS A 140 19.39 -4.35 -5.75
N TRP A 141 18.20 -4.80 -5.36
CA TRP A 141 17.98 -5.47 -4.08
C TRP A 141 18.60 -6.86 -4.03
N GLU A 142 18.50 -7.65 -5.10
CA GLU A 142 19.16 -8.96 -5.20
C GLU A 142 20.69 -8.82 -5.08
N LYS A 143 21.26 -7.77 -5.68
CA LYS A 143 22.70 -7.48 -5.56
C LYS A 143 23.10 -7.07 -4.14
N ALA A 144 22.27 -6.26 -3.47
CA ALA A 144 22.57 -5.74 -2.15
C ALA A 144 22.41 -6.79 -1.03
N ASP A 145 21.52 -7.76 -1.21
CA ASP A 145 21.29 -8.87 -0.27
C ASP A 145 21.01 -10.18 -1.04
N PRO A 146 22.07 -10.87 -1.52
CA PRO A 146 21.93 -12.09 -2.33
C PRO A 146 21.32 -13.28 -1.59
N GLU A 147 21.33 -13.27 -0.25
CA GLU A 147 20.79 -14.36 0.56
C GLU A 147 19.26 -14.30 0.70
N THR A 148 18.64 -13.19 0.28
CA THR A 148 17.20 -12.97 0.39
C THR A 148 16.60 -12.71 -0.99
N PRO A 149 16.01 -13.74 -1.64
CA PRO A 149 15.34 -13.60 -2.93
C PRO A 149 14.33 -12.45 -2.95
N VAL A 150 14.13 -11.83 -4.11
CA VAL A 150 13.27 -10.64 -4.25
C VAL A 150 12.06 -10.96 -5.13
N ILE A 151 10.87 -10.62 -4.66
CA ILE A 151 9.60 -10.74 -5.39
C ILE A 151 9.13 -9.33 -5.78
N PRO A 152 8.92 -9.05 -7.08
CA PRO A 152 8.33 -7.79 -7.51
C PRO A 152 6.85 -7.71 -7.09
N ALA A 153 6.37 -6.50 -6.85
CA ALA A 153 4.97 -6.25 -6.52
C ALA A 153 4.42 -4.98 -7.15
N LEU A 154 3.13 -5.00 -7.48
CA LEU A 154 2.36 -3.82 -7.85
C LEU A 154 1.39 -3.48 -6.71
N HIS A 155 1.60 -2.35 -6.04
CA HIS A 155 0.75 -1.90 -4.94
C HIS A 155 -0.20 -0.81 -5.42
N TYR A 156 -1.42 -1.20 -5.77
CA TYR A 156 -2.41 -0.35 -6.41
C TYR A 156 -3.41 0.24 -5.42
N ILE A 157 -3.63 1.56 -5.50
CA ILE A 157 -4.62 2.25 -4.69
C ILE A 157 -6.02 1.96 -5.23
N ALA A 158 -6.69 0.97 -4.63
CA ALA A 158 -8.02 0.50 -5.03
C ALA A 158 -9.13 1.38 -4.42
N VAL A 159 -8.90 1.98 -3.26
CA VAL A 159 -9.80 2.95 -2.64
C VAL A 159 -8.99 4.19 -2.26
N THR A 160 -9.37 5.35 -2.79
CA THR A 160 -8.62 6.60 -2.65
C THR A 160 -9.40 7.61 -1.84
N ALA A 161 -8.77 8.20 -0.82
CA ALA A 161 -9.38 9.28 -0.05
C ALA A 161 -9.49 10.54 -0.90
N GLN A 162 -10.58 11.27 -0.72
CA GLN A 162 -10.97 12.40 -1.56
C GLN A 162 -10.92 13.71 -0.77
N GLY A 163 -10.51 14.78 -1.45
CA GLY A 163 -10.59 16.13 -0.89
C GLY A 163 -12.02 16.70 -0.87
N LEU A 164 -12.95 16.08 -1.59
CA LEU A 164 -14.36 16.48 -1.69
C LEU A 164 -15.28 15.32 -1.26
N PRO A 165 -16.44 15.63 -0.66
CA PRO A 165 -17.42 14.62 -0.29
C PRO A 165 -17.90 13.85 -1.51
N GLN A 166 -18.10 12.55 -1.34
CA GLN A 166 -18.84 11.72 -2.30
C GLN A 166 -20.33 11.73 -1.93
N LYS A 167 -21.18 11.09 -2.74
CA LYS A 167 -22.65 11.07 -2.54
C LYS A 167 -23.09 10.62 -1.14
N ASP A 168 -22.29 9.81 -0.47
CA ASP A 168 -22.52 9.28 0.88
C ASP A 168 -21.66 9.95 1.97
N ASN A 169 -21.05 11.11 1.67
CA ASN A 169 -20.25 11.90 2.62
C ASN A 169 -19.06 11.18 3.26
N THR A 170 -18.60 10.10 2.66
CA THR A 170 -17.50 9.28 3.19
C THR A 170 -16.11 9.72 2.72
N TYR A 171 -16.02 10.62 1.74
CA TYR A 171 -14.76 11.15 1.20
C TYR A 171 -13.78 10.06 0.71
N ARG A 172 -14.29 8.99 0.09
CA ARG A 172 -13.48 7.96 -0.59
C ARG A 172 -14.07 7.57 -1.93
N LEU A 173 -13.21 7.37 -2.92
CA LEU A 173 -13.57 6.90 -4.25
C LEU A 173 -13.03 5.48 -4.44
N ARG A 174 -13.87 4.56 -4.90
CA ARG A 174 -13.48 3.21 -5.25
C ARG A 174 -13.09 3.16 -6.72
N MET A 175 -11.94 2.59 -7.01
CA MET A 175 -11.53 2.36 -8.38
C MET A 175 -12.41 1.29 -9.03
N PRO A 176 -12.75 1.44 -10.31
CA PRO A 176 -13.47 0.40 -11.04
C PRO A 176 -12.72 -0.93 -11.02
N HIS A 177 -13.45 -2.03 -10.93
CA HIS A 177 -12.89 -3.39 -10.92
C HIS A 177 -11.96 -3.68 -12.12
N HIS A 178 -12.26 -3.16 -13.31
CA HIS A 178 -11.40 -3.35 -14.49
C HIS A 178 -10.00 -2.75 -14.35
N GLN A 179 -9.81 -1.78 -13.45
CA GLN A 179 -8.47 -1.27 -13.13
C GLN A 179 -7.70 -2.26 -12.26
N ILE A 180 -8.37 -2.89 -11.31
CA ILE A 180 -7.77 -3.95 -10.47
C ILE A 180 -7.41 -5.15 -11.37
N ASP A 181 -8.33 -5.56 -12.25
CA ASP A 181 -8.08 -6.62 -13.24
C ASP A 181 -6.86 -6.29 -14.10
N ARG A 182 -6.73 -5.05 -14.58
CA ARG A 182 -5.58 -4.59 -15.35
C ARG A 182 -4.27 -4.69 -14.56
N VAL A 183 -4.23 -4.27 -13.31
CA VAL A 183 -3.02 -4.38 -12.47
C VAL A 183 -2.63 -5.84 -12.25
N ILE A 184 -3.61 -6.74 -12.08
CA ILE A 184 -3.36 -8.18 -11.97
C ILE A 184 -2.74 -8.72 -13.27
N GLU A 185 -3.26 -8.34 -14.44
CA GLU A 185 -2.67 -8.72 -15.73
C GLU A 185 -1.26 -8.16 -15.94
N MET A 186 -1.01 -6.91 -15.52
CA MET A 186 0.33 -6.32 -15.55
C MET A 186 1.31 -7.10 -14.67
N ALA A 187 0.88 -7.50 -13.47
CA ALA A 187 1.71 -8.24 -12.52
C ALA A 187 2.12 -9.61 -13.07
N LYS A 188 1.21 -10.31 -13.77
CA LYS A 188 1.49 -11.61 -14.41
C LYS A 188 2.66 -11.55 -15.39
N LYS A 189 2.82 -10.46 -16.15
CA LYS A 189 3.91 -10.28 -17.15
C LYS A 189 5.31 -10.32 -16.53
N VAL A 190 5.42 -10.11 -15.23
CA VAL A 190 6.69 -10.04 -14.51
C VAL A 190 6.72 -10.92 -13.27
N ASN A 191 5.78 -11.87 -13.14
CA ASN A 191 5.61 -12.73 -11.97
C ASN A 191 5.53 -11.95 -10.64
N ALA A 192 4.88 -10.79 -10.67
CA ALA A 192 4.68 -9.96 -9.49
C ALA A 192 3.43 -10.38 -8.70
N ILE A 193 3.46 -10.10 -7.41
CA ILE A 193 2.27 -10.11 -6.54
C ILE A 193 1.59 -8.74 -6.56
N VAL A 194 0.33 -8.68 -6.11
CA VAL A 194 -0.46 -7.44 -6.10
C VAL A 194 -0.86 -7.10 -4.67
N PHE A 195 -0.82 -5.82 -4.33
CA PHE A 195 -1.45 -5.28 -3.12
C PHE A 195 -2.56 -4.33 -3.52
N LEU A 196 -3.72 -4.45 -2.88
CA LEU A 196 -4.81 -3.48 -2.99
C LEU A 196 -4.76 -2.58 -1.77
N ASP A 197 -4.44 -1.32 -1.99
CA ASP A 197 -4.37 -0.31 -0.94
C ASP A 197 -5.71 0.38 -0.74
N ILE A 198 -6.07 0.66 0.52
CA ILE A 198 -7.31 1.36 0.85
C ILE A 198 -7.08 2.58 1.75
N GLN A 199 -7.65 3.69 1.30
CA GLN A 199 -7.72 4.97 1.99
C GLN A 199 -9.19 5.27 2.29
N VAL A 200 -9.63 4.96 3.51
CA VAL A 200 -11.06 4.83 3.82
C VAL A 200 -11.82 6.16 3.94
N GLY A 201 -11.14 7.29 4.11
CA GLY A 201 -11.79 8.57 4.40
C GLY A 201 -12.55 8.51 5.73
N PHE A 202 -13.84 8.86 5.70
CA PHE A 202 -14.78 8.67 6.83
C PHE A 202 -15.50 7.31 6.80
N SER A 203 -15.17 6.44 5.85
CA SER A 203 -15.65 5.04 5.88
C SER A 203 -14.83 4.21 6.87
N LYS A 204 -15.13 2.91 6.95
CA LYS A 204 -14.48 1.97 7.86
C LYS A 204 -13.90 0.80 7.07
N VAL A 205 -12.86 0.15 7.61
CA VAL A 205 -12.28 -1.05 6.99
C VAL A 205 -13.31 -2.18 6.87
N GLN A 206 -14.27 -2.25 7.79
CA GLN A 206 -15.39 -3.19 7.80
C GLN A 206 -16.33 -3.00 6.60
N ASP A 207 -16.40 -1.80 6.04
CA ASP A 207 -17.20 -1.52 4.87
C ASP A 207 -16.38 -1.74 3.59
N GLU A 208 -15.08 -1.40 3.59
CA GLU A 208 -14.28 -1.38 2.37
C GLU A 208 -13.60 -2.71 2.04
N VAL A 209 -13.08 -3.44 3.02
CA VAL A 209 -12.36 -4.71 2.79
C VAL A 209 -13.25 -5.78 2.16
N PRO A 210 -14.50 -6.02 2.62
CA PRO A 210 -15.38 -7.03 2.00
C PRO A 210 -15.68 -6.79 0.52
N LYS A 211 -15.65 -5.53 0.08
CA LYS A 211 -15.90 -5.19 -1.33
C LYS A 211 -14.77 -5.66 -2.26
N LEU A 212 -13.61 -5.98 -1.71
CA LEU A 212 -12.45 -6.50 -2.43
C LEU A 212 -12.28 -8.03 -2.29
N GLU A 213 -13.22 -8.73 -1.65
CA GLU A 213 -13.13 -10.16 -1.35
C GLU A 213 -12.81 -11.02 -2.58
N LYS A 214 -13.46 -10.74 -3.71
CA LYS A 214 -13.20 -11.44 -4.99
C LYS A 214 -11.70 -11.48 -5.31
N TYR A 215 -11.01 -10.36 -5.11
CA TYR A 215 -9.59 -10.22 -5.39
C TYR A 215 -8.73 -10.77 -4.26
N LEU A 216 -9.09 -10.47 -3.02
CA LEU A 216 -8.36 -10.96 -1.84
C LEU A 216 -8.43 -12.49 -1.68
N SER A 217 -9.38 -13.16 -2.33
CA SER A 217 -9.43 -14.62 -2.40
C SER A 217 -8.41 -15.22 -3.39
N MET A 218 -7.76 -14.41 -4.24
CA MET A 218 -6.70 -14.88 -5.15
C MET A 218 -5.38 -15.04 -4.39
N PRO A 219 -4.59 -16.11 -4.60
CA PRO A 219 -3.39 -16.41 -3.79
C PRO A 219 -2.31 -15.31 -3.85
N ASN A 220 -2.16 -14.61 -4.97
CA ASN A 220 -1.14 -13.58 -5.22
C ASN A 220 -1.59 -12.14 -4.93
N VAL A 221 -2.79 -11.95 -4.36
CA VAL A 221 -3.32 -10.62 -4.02
C VAL A 221 -3.36 -10.42 -2.51
N HIS A 222 -2.85 -9.28 -2.06
CA HIS A 222 -2.63 -8.87 -0.67
C HIS A 222 -3.27 -7.50 -0.43
N LEU A 223 -3.18 -6.98 0.81
CA LEU A 223 -3.88 -5.76 1.21
C LEU A 223 -2.93 -4.74 1.85
N GLY A 224 -3.08 -3.47 1.48
CA GLY A 224 -2.52 -2.32 2.17
C GLY A 224 -3.62 -1.48 2.81
N ILE A 225 -3.36 -0.89 3.97
CA ILE A 225 -4.25 0.06 4.62
C ILE A 225 -3.48 1.32 5.02
N ASP A 226 -4.08 2.47 4.76
CA ASP A 226 -3.51 3.79 5.06
C ASP A 226 -4.21 4.47 6.25
N PRO A 227 -3.70 4.32 7.48
CA PRO A 227 -4.27 4.97 8.67
C PRO A 227 -4.32 6.49 8.54
N GLU A 228 -3.39 7.13 7.82
CA GLU A 228 -3.38 8.59 7.66
C GLU A 228 -4.65 9.14 7.00
N PHE A 229 -5.40 8.29 6.30
CA PHE A 229 -6.66 8.63 5.66
C PHE A 229 -7.90 8.07 6.37
N SER A 230 -7.75 7.50 7.56
CA SER A 230 -8.87 7.06 8.41
C SER A 230 -9.31 8.18 9.34
N MET A 231 -10.27 8.97 8.88
CA MET A 231 -10.68 10.20 9.54
C MET A 231 -11.70 9.91 10.65
N LYS A 232 -11.46 10.46 11.85
CA LYS A 232 -12.34 10.28 13.02
C LYS A 232 -13.06 11.56 13.47
N GLY A 233 -12.56 12.73 13.08
CA GLY A 233 -13.14 14.04 13.38
C GLY A 233 -14.03 14.56 12.24
N GLU A 234 -14.09 15.89 12.10
CA GLU A 234 -14.81 16.56 11.00
C GLU A 234 -13.89 16.99 9.86
N LYS A 235 -12.56 16.98 10.08
CA LYS A 235 -11.62 17.41 9.05
C LYS A 235 -11.51 16.35 7.96
N ARG A 236 -11.61 16.81 6.72
CA ARG A 236 -11.46 15.96 5.52
C ARG A 236 -10.05 15.35 5.42
N PRO A 237 -9.90 14.24 4.66
CA PRO A 237 -8.61 13.65 4.35
C PRO A 237 -7.55 14.65 3.87
N GLY A 238 -6.30 14.46 4.32
CA GLY A 238 -5.15 15.31 3.97
C GLY A 238 -5.10 16.68 4.68
N LYS A 239 -6.06 17.00 5.55
CA LYS A 239 -6.00 18.19 6.43
C LYS A 239 -5.49 17.89 7.83
N GLU A 240 -5.63 16.65 8.27
CA GLU A 240 -4.97 16.11 9.45
C GLU A 240 -4.64 14.64 9.20
N ILE A 241 -3.79 14.07 10.05
CA ILE A 241 -3.41 12.67 9.97
C ILE A 241 -4.49 11.85 10.69
N GLY A 242 -5.11 10.93 9.96
CA GLY A 242 -6.07 9.96 10.48
C GLY A 242 -5.43 8.91 11.38
N THR A 243 -6.25 7.95 11.83
CA THR A 243 -5.80 6.88 12.71
C THR A 243 -6.60 5.60 12.53
N PHE A 244 -5.95 4.46 12.75
CA PHE A 244 -6.62 3.17 13.00
C PHE A 244 -6.33 2.69 14.41
N ASP A 245 -7.28 1.98 14.99
CA ASP A 245 -7.04 1.24 16.23
C ASP A 245 -6.57 -0.18 15.93
N ALA A 246 -5.95 -0.83 16.91
CA ALA A 246 -5.71 -2.27 16.87
C ALA A 246 -6.98 -3.07 16.58
N ALA A 247 -8.17 -2.62 17.00
CA ALA A 247 -9.45 -3.23 16.64
C ALA A 247 -9.72 -3.23 15.13
N ASP A 248 -9.38 -2.14 14.42
CA ASP A 248 -9.53 -2.06 12.96
C ASP A 248 -8.57 -3.05 12.27
N ILE A 249 -7.31 -3.09 12.72
CA ILE A 249 -6.30 -4.01 12.17
C ILE A 249 -6.68 -5.46 12.45
N ASN A 250 -7.14 -5.78 13.67
CA ASN A 250 -7.57 -7.11 14.04
C ASN A 250 -8.76 -7.58 13.21
N TYR A 251 -9.73 -6.71 12.93
CA TYR A 251 -10.82 -7.04 12.02
C TYR A 251 -10.29 -7.45 10.64
N VAL A 252 -9.35 -6.67 10.09
CA VAL A 252 -8.75 -6.98 8.77
C VAL A 252 -7.96 -8.29 8.82
N THR A 253 -7.18 -8.52 9.87
CA THR A 253 -6.44 -9.77 10.09
C THR A 253 -7.38 -10.98 10.15
N ASP A 254 -8.48 -10.88 10.90
CA ASP A 254 -9.46 -11.96 11.03
C ASP A 254 -10.18 -12.22 9.70
N TYR A 255 -10.54 -11.16 8.97
CA TYR A 255 -11.19 -11.26 7.66
C TYR A 255 -10.30 -11.95 6.63
N LEU A 256 -9.05 -11.47 6.48
CA LEU A 256 -8.08 -12.08 5.58
C LEU A 256 -7.77 -13.52 5.99
N GLY A 257 -7.68 -13.79 7.30
CA GLY A 257 -7.47 -15.13 7.82
C GLY A 257 -8.60 -16.10 7.49
N LYS A 258 -9.86 -15.63 7.49
CA LYS A 258 -11.00 -16.40 7.01
C LYS A 258 -10.86 -16.73 5.52
N LEU A 259 -10.54 -15.75 4.67
CA LEU A 259 -10.35 -15.98 3.23
C LEU A 259 -9.23 -17.00 2.95
N VAL A 260 -8.14 -16.96 3.72
CA VAL A 260 -7.04 -17.92 3.61
C VAL A 260 -7.51 -19.34 3.87
N LYS A 261 -8.31 -19.54 4.92
CA LYS A 261 -8.84 -20.85 5.31
C LYS A 261 -9.86 -21.36 4.30
N ASP A 262 -10.82 -20.52 3.94
CA ASP A 262 -11.96 -20.91 3.11
C ASP A 262 -11.56 -21.23 1.66
N ASN A 263 -10.56 -20.51 1.14
CA ASN A 263 -10.08 -20.71 -0.23
C ASN A 263 -8.82 -21.60 -0.31
N ASN A 264 -8.31 -22.09 0.83
CA ASN A 264 -7.07 -22.87 0.92
C ASN A 264 -5.87 -22.23 0.16
N ILE A 265 -5.70 -20.93 0.34
CA ILE A 265 -4.62 -20.13 -0.28
C ILE A 265 -3.48 -19.86 0.71
N PRO A 266 -2.32 -19.34 0.27
CA PRO A 266 -1.22 -18.97 1.16
C PRO A 266 -1.60 -17.83 2.12
N PRO A 267 -0.82 -17.65 3.21
CA PRO A 267 -0.99 -16.50 4.09
C PRO A 267 -1.02 -15.17 3.35
N LYS A 268 -1.94 -14.29 3.75
CA LYS A 268 -1.98 -12.91 3.22
C LYS A 268 -0.90 -12.07 3.85
N ILE A 269 -0.50 -11.02 3.13
CA ILE A 269 0.30 -9.95 3.69
C ILE A 269 -0.63 -8.76 3.89
N LEU A 270 -0.61 -8.21 5.10
CA LEU A 270 -1.29 -6.96 5.44
C LEU A 270 -0.23 -5.89 5.67
N VAL A 271 -0.16 -4.90 4.78
CA VAL A 271 0.72 -3.73 4.93
C VAL A 271 -0.04 -2.65 5.67
N VAL A 272 0.52 -2.20 6.80
CA VAL A 272 -0.06 -1.12 7.63
C VAL A 272 0.90 0.07 7.60
N HIS A 273 0.49 1.12 6.90
CA HIS A 273 1.31 2.31 6.67
C HIS A 273 1.42 3.18 7.95
N ARG A 274 2.62 3.60 8.33
CA ARG A 274 2.84 4.42 9.55
C ARG A 274 4.13 5.23 9.48
N PHE A 275 4.08 6.52 9.83
CA PHE A 275 5.29 7.35 9.95
C PHE A 275 5.34 8.21 11.21
N VAL A 276 4.27 8.21 12.01
CA VAL A 276 4.21 8.75 13.37
C VAL A 276 3.39 7.81 14.26
N LYS A 277 3.70 7.78 15.57
CA LYS A 277 3.04 6.88 16.54
C LYS A 277 1.51 6.99 16.57
N PRO A 278 0.91 8.20 16.60
CA PRO A 278 -0.55 8.33 16.77
C PRO A 278 -1.42 7.78 15.64
N MET A 279 -0.81 7.42 14.50
CA MET A 279 -1.54 6.79 13.38
C MET A 279 -2.11 5.43 13.75
N ILE A 280 -1.50 4.71 14.70
CA ILE A 280 -1.99 3.42 15.18
C ILE A 280 -2.17 3.47 16.70
N THR A 281 -3.41 3.46 17.16
CA THR A 281 -3.71 3.37 18.59
C THR A 281 -3.71 1.93 19.06
N ASN A 282 -3.33 1.71 20.33
CA ASN A 282 -3.33 0.40 20.98
C ASN A 282 -2.54 -0.70 20.25
N TYR A 283 -1.47 -0.38 19.52
CA TYR A 283 -0.74 -1.34 18.66
C TYR A 283 -0.37 -2.66 19.36
N LYS A 284 -0.09 -2.64 20.68
CA LYS A 284 0.19 -3.84 21.50
C LYS A 284 -0.97 -4.84 21.56
N LYS A 285 -2.18 -4.45 21.18
CA LYS A 285 -3.38 -5.29 21.10
C LYS A 285 -3.59 -5.87 19.69
N ILE A 286 -2.72 -5.56 18.73
CA ILE A 286 -2.75 -6.19 17.40
C ILE A 286 -2.37 -7.65 17.56
N LYS A 287 -3.22 -8.54 17.04
CA LYS A 287 -3.04 -9.99 17.07
C LYS A 287 -2.38 -10.45 15.77
N THR A 288 -1.39 -11.33 15.90
CA THR A 288 -0.78 -12.04 14.78
C THR A 288 -1.45 -13.41 14.60
N SER A 289 -1.48 -13.93 13.38
CA SER A 289 -2.09 -15.22 13.05
C SER A 289 -1.24 -16.02 12.06
N PRO A 290 -1.38 -17.36 11.99
CA PRO A 290 -0.72 -18.17 10.96
C PRO A 290 -1.13 -17.78 9.53
N GLU A 291 -2.33 -17.24 9.35
CA GLU A 291 -2.90 -16.90 8.06
C GLU A 291 -2.51 -15.52 7.53
N VAL A 292 -1.98 -14.62 8.36
CA VAL A 292 -1.68 -13.23 7.96
C VAL A 292 -0.32 -12.80 8.47
N GLN A 293 0.51 -12.30 7.56
CA GLN A 293 1.80 -11.69 7.82
C GLN A 293 1.64 -10.17 7.83
N ILE A 294 1.83 -9.52 8.97
CA ILE A 294 1.63 -8.09 9.14
C ILE A 294 2.96 -7.34 8.96
N VAL A 295 2.97 -6.37 8.05
CA VAL A 295 4.09 -5.47 7.81
C VAL A 295 3.75 -4.09 8.35
N MET A 296 4.47 -3.64 9.38
CA MET A 296 4.45 -2.23 9.78
C MET A 296 5.38 -1.45 8.85
N HIS A 297 4.80 -0.57 8.04
CA HIS A 297 5.49 0.02 6.89
C HIS A 297 5.78 1.50 7.10
N MET A 298 7.06 1.88 7.13
CA MET A 298 7.47 3.27 7.31
C MET A 298 7.15 4.12 6.08
N ASP A 299 6.07 4.90 6.15
CA ASP A 299 5.53 5.69 5.05
C ASP A 299 5.79 7.20 5.20
N GLY A 300 6.99 7.57 5.62
CA GLY A 300 7.38 8.96 5.87
C GLY A 300 8.39 9.44 4.84
N TRP A 301 8.22 10.67 4.34
CA TRP A 301 9.16 11.28 3.38
C TRP A 301 10.13 12.28 4.04
N GLY A 302 11.29 12.43 3.40
CA GLY A 302 12.29 13.43 3.75
C GLY A 302 13.73 12.94 3.55
N PRO A 303 14.72 13.73 4.01
CA PRO A 303 16.12 13.33 3.89
C PRO A 303 16.41 12.05 4.68
N PRO A 304 17.46 11.28 4.32
CA PRO A 304 17.80 10.00 4.96
C PRO A 304 17.78 10.03 6.49
N ALA A 305 18.36 11.06 7.12
CA ALA A 305 18.38 11.21 8.58
C ALA A 305 16.98 11.26 9.19
N LYS A 306 16.04 12.01 8.58
CA LYS A 306 14.65 12.09 9.04
C LYS A 306 13.97 10.73 8.90
N LYS A 307 14.17 10.05 7.77
CA LYS A 307 13.57 8.73 7.51
C LYS A 307 14.07 7.67 8.49
N ARG A 308 15.38 7.64 8.79
CA ARG A 308 15.95 6.78 9.85
C ARG A 308 15.31 7.07 11.21
N ASN A 309 15.13 8.33 11.56
CA ASN A 309 14.48 8.70 12.82
C ASN A 309 12.99 8.30 12.86
N SER A 310 12.24 8.55 11.78
CA SER A 310 10.84 8.10 11.66
C SER A 310 10.73 6.58 11.75
N TYR A 311 11.61 5.84 11.08
CA TYR A 311 11.68 4.38 11.17
C TYR A 311 11.90 3.93 12.62
N ARG A 312 12.85 4.54 13.33
CA ARG A 312 13.11 4.22 14.74
C ARG A 312 11.90 4.48 15.63
N ILE A 313 11.28 5.65 15.50
CA ILE A 313 10.16 6.07 16.35
C ILE A 313 8.90 5.25 16.07
N ALA A 314 8.59 5.03 14.79
CA ALA A 314 7.32 4.49 14.36
C ALA A 314 7.39 2.99 14.05
N ILE A 315 8.53 2.40 13.73
CA ILE A 315 8.63 0.97 13.42
C ILE A 315 9.36 0.24 14.54
N THR A 316 10.60 0.64 14.84
CA THR A 316 11.44 -0.06 15.81
C THR A 316 10.79 -0.14 17.18
N HIS A 317 10.29 0.98 17.72
CA HIS A 317 9.73 1.04 19.09
C HIS A 317 8.24 0.64 19.20
N GLU A 318 7.58 0.31 18.11
CA GLU A 318 6.17 -0.14 18.11
C GLU A 318 5.97 -1.37 17.23
N PRO A 319 6.64 -2.48 17.57
CA PRO A 319 6.76 -3.65 16.72
C PRO A 319 5.45 -4.45 16.64
N VAL A 320 5.23 -5.17 15.53
CA VAL A 320 4.08 -6.09 15.36
C VAL A 320 4.51 -7.45 14.81
N GLN A 321 5.12 -7.51 13.62
CA GLN A 321 5.61 -8.80 13.09
C GLN A 321 6.75 -8.64 12.08
N PHE A 322 6.54 -7.86 11.01
CA PHE A 322 7.56 -7.52 10.03
C PHE A 322 7.64 -6.01 9.82
N ALA A 323 8.74 -5.56 9.23
CA ALA A 323 8.97 -4.16 8.95
C ALA A 323 9.09 -3.89 7.45
N GLY A 324 8.61 -2.72 7.04
CA GLY A 324 8.76 -2.23 5.69
C GLY A 324 9.21 -0.78 5.63
N PHE A 325 9.66 -0.35 4.46
CA PHE A 325 10.18 1.00 4.23
C PHE A 325 9.76 1.52 2.86
N LYS A 326 9.19 2.73 2.84
CA LYS A 326 8.84 3.41 1.59
C LYS A 326 9.94 4.36 1.14
N ILE A 327 10.11 4.52 -0.16
CA ILE A 327 11.02 5.45 -0.83
C ILE A 327 10.18 6.34 -1.73
N PHE A 328 10.37 7.65 -1.63
CA PHE A 328 9.68 8.61 -2.49
C PHE A 328 10.67 9.25 -3.45
N TYR A 329 10.64 8.87 -4.73
CA TYR A 329 11.62 9.37 -5.71
C TYR A 329 11.62 10.90 -5.79
N GLY A 330 10.44 11.52 -5.84
CA GLY A 330 10.30 12.98 -5.87
C GLY A 330 10.43 13.67 -4.50
N ASN A 331 9.77 13.13 -3.47
CA ASN A 331 9.67 13.83 -2.17
C ASN A 331 10.94 13.70 -1.33
N ASP A 332 11.68 12.61 -1.44
CA ASP A 332 12.94 12.43 -0.71
C ASP A 332 14.11 13.12 -1.40
N THR A 333 13.93 13.62 -2.63
CA THR A 333 14.97 14.34 -3.39
C THR A 333 14.60 15.81 -3.59
N LYS A 334 13.81 16.11 -4.63
CA LYS A 334 13.49 17.47 -5.09
C LYS A 334 12.86 18.33 -4.01
N ARG A 335 11.91 17.78 -3.22
CA ARG A 335 11.20 18.56 -2.18
C ARG A 335 12.06 18.94 -0.98
N VAL A 336 13.17 18.23 -0.76
CA VAL A 336 14.07 18.44 0.39
C VAL A 336 15.48 18.81 -0.05
N ASN A 337 15.66 19.16 -1.32
CA ASN A 337 16.94 19.49 -1.95
C ASN A 337 18.02 18.44 -1.66
N GLN A 338 17.66 17.15 -1.74
CA GLN A 338 18.58 16.03 -1.60
C GLN A 338 18.89 15.43 -2.98
N PRO A 339 20.14 15.04 -3.26
CA PRO A 339 20.54 14.56 -4.58
C PRO A 339 20.12 13.11 -4.83
N ARG A 340 19.75 12.36 -3.79
CA ARG A 340 19.43 10.93 -3.88
C ARG A 340 18.47 10.49 -2.79
N VAL A 341 17.83 9.35 -3.04
CA VAL A 341 17.11 8.57 -2.03
C VAL A 341 18.09 7.67 -1.24
N MET A 342 17.61 7.05 -0.16
CA MET A 342 18.38 6.01 0.53
C MET A 342 18.62 4.80 -0.39
N SER A 343 19.82 4.24 -0.38
CA SER A 343 20.16 3.03 -1.15
C SER A 343 19.69 1.74 -0.46
N PRO A 344 19.61 0.60 -1.18
CA PRO A 344 19.40 -0.72 -0.58
C PRO A 344 20.33 -0.99 0.61
N GLU A 345 21.63 -0.77 0.46
CA GLU A 345 22.64 -0.99 1.51
C GLU A 345 22.36 -0.14 2.75
N GLU A 346 21.98 1.12 2.55
CA GLU A 346 21.61 2.02 3.64
C GLU A 346 20.32 1.61 4.36
N MET A 347 19.40 0.93 3.69
CA MET A 347 18.17 0.40 4.29
C MET A 347 18.41 -0.93 4.99
N LEU A 348 19.31 -1.76 4.48
CA LEU A 348 19.80 -2.97 5.18
C LEU A 348 20.48 -2.60 6.51
N THR A 349 21.00 -1.36 6.64
CA THR A 349 21.51 -0.88 7.93
C THR A 349 20.43 -0.46 8.95
N LEU A 350 19.14 -0.52 8.63
CA LEU A 350 18.05 -0.25 9.59
C LEU A 350 17.81 -1.43 10.55
N TYR A 351 17.19 -1.13 11.69
CA TYR A 351 16.80 -2.12 12.70
C TYR A 351 15.32 -1.98 13.08
N PRO A 352 14.49 -3.03 12.93
CA PRO A 352 14.79 -4.27 12.23
C PRO A 352 15.07 -4.00 10.74
N GLN A 353 15.66 -4.96 10.04
CA GLN A 353 15.86 -4.85 8.59
C GLN A 353 14.50 -4.93 7.86
N PRO A 354 14.15 -3.95 7.00
CA PRO A 354 12.90 -4.00 6.27
C PRO A 354 12.90 -5.12 5.22
N ILE A 355 11.81 -5.90 5.19
CA ILE A 355 11.60 -7.02 4.25
C ILE A 355 10.55 -6.68 3.17
N TYR A 356 9.85 -5.56 3.34
CA TYR A 356 8.93 -5.00 2.35
C TYR A 356 9.39 -3.59 1.98
N ILE A 357 9.70 -3.36 0.70
CA ILE A 357 10.20 -2.10 0.18
C ILE A 357 9.20 -1.57 -0.83
N GLN A 358 8.81 -0.31 -0.69
CA GLN A 358 7.84 0.32 -1.59
C GLN A 358 8.43 1.58 -2.20
N TYR A 359 8.33 1.73 -3.51
CA TYR A 359 8.73 2.92 -4.24
C TYR A 359 7.48 3.70 -4.68
N GLN A 360 7.52 5.02 -4.49
CA GLN A 360 6.49 5.95 -4.91
C GLN A 360 7.07 7.12 -5.70
#